data_AF-G3UWR5-F1
#
_entry.id   AF-G3UWR5-F1
#
_cell.length_a   1.000
_cell.length_b   1.000
_cell.length_c   1.000
_cell.angle_alpha   90.00
_cell.angle_beta   90.00
_cell.angle_gamma   90.00
#
_symmetry.space_group_name_H-M   'P 1'
#
loop_
_entity.id
_entity.type
_entity.pdbx_description
1 polymer ?
#
loop_
_entity_poly.entity_id
_entity_poly.type
_entity_poly.pdbx_seq_one_letter_code
_entity_poly.pdbx_strand_id
1 'polypeptide(L)'
;MLDPRCFLHMSVQATQNSQVPAERPRTVSRTSDSDPAKHGEQHEGQHYSIPLQDLKTVFPHGLPPRYMMQVKTFGEACLMVRKPALELLGYLKNTNFAHPAVRYLLYGEKGTGKTLSLCHAVHFCARHDWLILHIPDAHLWVKNCRELLQSTHNKQRFDQPLEAS
;
A
#
# COMPACT_ATOMS: atom_id res chain seq x y z
N MET A 1 78.82 7.62 -8.83
CA MET A 1 79.64 8.42 -7.90
C MET A 1 78.69 9.46 -7.31
N LEU A 2 77.84 9.10 -6.35
CA LEU A 2 78.00 9.31 -4.88
C LEU A 2 78.43 10.78 -4.62
N ASP A 3 77.63 11.66 -4.00
CA ASP A 3 77.19 11.58 -2.58
C ASP A 3 76.04 12.60 -2.25
N PRO A 4 75.59 12.88 -0.99
CA PRO A 4 74.25 12.49 -0.52
C PRO A 4 73.48 13.57 0.29
N ARG A 5 72.33 13.17 0.87
CA ARG A 5 71.64 13.76 2.05
C ARG A 5 70.96 15.13 1.91
N CYS A 6 69.62 15.11 1.98
CA CYS A 6 68.86 15.85 3.00
C CYS A 6 67.41 15.32 3.02
N PHE A 7 67.11 14.48 4.02
CA PHE A 7 65.75 14.11 4.40
C PHE A 7 65.13 15.32 5.12
N LEU A 8 64.13 15.95 4.51
CA LEU A 8 63.28 16.92 5.21
C LEU A 8 62.04 16.21 5.72
N HIS A 9 62.11 15.84 7.00
CA HIS A 9 60.97 15.55 7.84
C HIS A 9 60.19 16.85 8.06
N MET A 10 59.06 17.01 7.37
CA MET A 10 58.13 18.11 7.61
C MET A 10 56.90 17.55 8.33
N SER A 11 56.88 17.72 9.65
CA SER A 11 55.70 17.51 10.47
C SER A 11 54.68 18.62 10.19
N VAL A 12 53.57 18.28 9.55
CA VAL A 12 52.40 19.16 9.47
C VAL A 12 51.43 18.73 10.58
N GLN A 13 51.31 19.55 11.62
CA GLN A 13 50.26 19.44 12.62
C GLN A 13 49.09 20.39 12.28
N ALA A 14 47.89 19.88 12.56
CA ALA A 14 46.57 20.52 12.61
C ALA A 14 45.98 20.93 11.23
N THR A 15 44.71 20.63 10.92
CA THR A 15 43.52 20.75 11.78
C THR A 15 42.49 19.70 11.38
N GLN A 16 42.11 18.78 12.27
CA GLN A 16 40.91 17.96 12.07
C GLN A 16 39.69 18.87 12.27
N ASN A 17 39.13 19.34 11.17
CA ASN A 17 37.84 20.00 11.18
C ASN A 17 36.76 18.91 11.33
N SER A 18 36.49 18.50 12.57
CA SER A 18 35.40 17.59 12.91
C SER A 18 34.05 18.31 12.77
N GLN A 19 33.69 18.68 11.54
CA GLN A 19 32.31 19.03 11.23
C GLN A 19 31.52 17.74 11.14
N VAL A 20 30.83 17.42 12.25
CA VAL A 20 29.76 16.42 12.26
C VAL A 20 28.76 16.84 11.18
N PRO A 21 28.50 16.01 10.15
CA PRO A 21 27.46 16.31 9.18
C PRO A 21 26.15 16.50 9.94
N ALA A 22 25.47 17.63 9.70
CA ALA A 22 24.17 17.92 10.30
C ALA A 22 23.28 16.66 10.25
N GLU A 23 22.85 16.17 11.42
CA GLU A 23 22.00 14.98 11.51
C GLU A 23 20.79 15.20 10.60
N ARG A 24 20.71 14.38 9.55
CA ARG A 24 19.47 14.29 8.76
C ARG A 24 18.36 13.93 9.75
N PRO A 25 17.19 14.61 9.73
CA PRO A 25 16.07 14.24 10.58
C PRO A 25 15.83 12.73 10.42
N ARG A 26 15.82 11.99 11.54
CA ARG A 26 15.59 10.54 11.49
C ARG A 26 14.27 10.30 10.77
N THR A 27 14.31 9.54 9.68
CA THR A 27 13.12 9.27 8.87
C THR A 27 12.13 8.47 9.70
N VAL A 28 11.02 9.09 10.08
CA VAL A 28 9.94 8.43 10.81
C VAL A 28 9.18 7.55 9.80
N SER A 29 9.28 6.24 9.96
CA SER A 29 8.68 5.27 9.03
C SER A 29 7.23 4.94 9.35
N ARG A 30 6.76 5.25 10.56
CA ARG A 30 5.39 4.96 11.03
C ARG A 30 4.65 6.22 11.43
N THR A 31 3.36 6.27 11.15
CA THR A 31 2.47 7.28 11.71
C THR A 31 1.83 6.77 13.01
N SER A 32 1.58 7.67 13.96
CA SER A 32 0.76 7.40 15.15
C SER A 32 -0.73 7.32 14.81
N ASP A 33 -1.15 7.91 13.69
CA ASP A 33 -2.53 7.90 13.24
C ASP A 33 -2.83 6.60 12.47
N SER A 34 -3.65 5.75 13.08
CA SER A 34 -4.15 4.52 12.45
C SER A 34 -5.46 4.72 11.68
N ASP A 35 -6.07 5.90 11.81
CA ASP A 35 -7.34 6.24 11.20
C ASP A 35 -7.16 6.74 9.76
N PRO A 36 -7.60 5.97 8.74
CA PRO A 36 -7.45 6.34 7.34
C PRO A 36 -8.17 7.66 6.99
N ALA A 37 -9.17 8.07 7.77
CA ALA A 37 -9.89 9.32 7.55
C ALA A 37 -9.05 10.56 7.88
N LYS A 38 -8.06 10.43 8.78
CA LYS A 38 -7.19 11.51 9.23
C LYS A 38 -5.91 11.64 8.40
N HIS A 39 -5.66 10.70 7.48
CA HIS A 39 -4.49 10.76 6.61
C HIS A 39 -4.57 11.95 5.64
N GLY A 40 -3.43 12.57 5.41
CA GLY A 40 -3.22 13.75 4.58
C GLY A 40 -1.81 13.74 4.00
N GLU A 41 -1.44 14.78 3.27
CA GLU A 41 -0.13 14.87 2.59
C GLU A 41 1.05 14.78 3.55
N GLN A 42 0.90 15.27 4.79
CA GLN A 42 1.93 15.18 5.83
C GLN A 42 2.27 13.74 6.25
N HIS A 43 1.37 12.78 6.01
CA HIS A 43 1.55 11.37 6.33
C HIS A 43 2.11 10.57 5.15
N GLU A 44 2.35 11.20 4.01
CA GLU A 44 2.86 10.52 2.83
C GLU A 44 4.18 9.80 3.13
N GLY A 45 4.25 8.53 2.73
CA GLY A 45 5.42 7.71 2.94
C GLY A 45 5.51 7.04 4.30
N GLN A 46 4.63 7.39 5.22
CA GLN A 46 4.55 6.75 6.54
C GLN A 46 3.66 5.51 6.50
N HIS A 47 3.94 4.56 7.39
CA HIS A 47 3.17 3.33 7.54
C HIS A 47 2.22 3.47 8.72
N TYR A 48 0.93 3.26 8.47
CA TYR A 48 -0.07 3.18 9.52
C TYR A 48 -0.39 1.71 9.81
N SER A 49 -0.76 1.42 11.05
CA SER A 49 -1.12 0.07 11.49
C SER A 49 -2.62 -0.15 11.43
N ILE A 50 -3.02 -1.26 10.82
CA ILE A 50 -4.40 -1.77 10.79
C ILE A 50 -4.52 -2.84 11.88
N PRO A 51 -5.47 -2.71 12.81
CA PRO A 51 -5.75 -3.77 13.78
C PRO A 51 -6.05 -5.11 13.08
N LEU A 52 -5.47 -6.21 13.58
CA LEU A 52 -5.67 -7.53 12.96
C LEU A 52 -7.13 -7.99 12.97
N GLN A 53 -7.94 -7.48 13.91
CA GLN A 53 -9.37 -7.72 13.95
C GLN A 53 -10.06 -7.07 12.74
N ASP A 54 -9.76 -5.80 12.48
CA ASP A 54 -10.26 -5.05 11.33
C ASP A 54 -9.79 -5.66 10.01
N LEU A 55 -8.56 -6.18 9.97
CA LEU A 55 -8.05 -6.83 8.77
C LEU A 55 -8.92 -8.03 8.36
N LYS A 56 -9.38 -8.83 9.33
CA LYS A 56 -10.22 -10.01 9.07
C LYS A 56 -11.65 -9.63 8.69
N THR A 57 -12.19 -8.57 9.29
CA THR A 57 -13.57 -8.13 9.04
C THR A 57 -13.69 -7.36 7.73
N VAL A 58 -12.74 -6.48 7.44
CA VAL A 58 -12.72 -5.63 6.24
C VAL A 58 -12.18 -6.39 5.02
N PHE A 59 -11.20 -7.27 5.24
CA PHE A 59 -10.55 -8.03 4.17
C PHE A 59 -10.58 -9.55 4.45
N PRO A 60 -11.77 -10.18 4.43
CA PRO A 60 -11.84 -11.64 4.45
C PRO A 60 -11.09 -12.26 3.25
N HIS A 61 -11.14 -11.57 2.11
CA HIS A 61 -10.42 -11.85 0.87
C HIS A 61 -9.98 -10.53 0.22
N GLY A 62 -9.03 -10.58 -0.72
CA GLY A 62 -8.60 -9.39 -1.50
C GLY A 62 -7.19 -8.88 -1.23
N LEU A 63 -6.60 -9.24 -0.09
CA LEU A 63 -5.23 -8.84 0.18
C LEU A 63 -4.25 -9.62 -0.71
N PRO A 64 -3.22 -8.95 -1.27
CA PRO A 64 -2.19 -9.64 -2.05
C PRO A 64 -1.53 -10.77 -1.23
N PRO A 65 -1.33 -11.97 -1.79
CA PRO A 65 -0.76 -13.10 -1.05
C PRO A 65 0.60 -12.81 -0.41
N ARG A 66 1.44 -12.03 -1.11
CA ARG A 66 2.74 -11.58 -0.57
C ARG A 66 2.60 -10.65 0.63
N TYR A 67 1.58 -9.79 0.61
CA TYR A 67 1.28 -8.92 1.74
C TYR A 67 0.77 -9.73 2.93
N MET A 68 -0.12 -10.69 2.71
CA MET A 68 -0.58 -11.61 3.76
C MET A 68 0.58 -12.37 4.43
N MET A 69 1.57 -12.81 3.64
CA MET A 69 2.78 -13.42 4.17
C MET A 69 3.57 -12.45 5.06
N GLN A 70 3.73 -11.19 4.62
CA GLN A 70 4.39 -10.14 5.41
C GLN A 70 3.66 -9.89 6.74
N VAL A 71 2.34 -9.77 6.72
CA VAL A 71 1.52 -9.60 7.94
C VAL A 71 1.71 -10.77 8.89
N LYS A 72 1.70 -12.01 8.36
CA LYS A 72 1.94 -13.22 9.15
C LYS A 72 3.34 -13.25 9.76
N THR A 73 4.37 -12.82 9.02
CA THR A 73 5.76 -12.81 9.49
C THR A 73 6.00 -11.74 10.54
N PHE A 74 5.45 -10.54 10.36
CA PHE A 74 5.67 -9.43 11.30
C PHE A 74 4.70 -9.43 12.48
N GLY A 75 3.59 -10.16 12.40
CA GLY A 75 2.55 -10.17 13.43
C GLY A 75 1.74 -8.86 13.48
N GLU A 76 1.87 -8.01 12.47
CA GLU A 76 1.21 -6.72 12.37
C GLU A 76 0.85 -6.41 10.90
N ALA A 77 -0.25 -5.70 10.69
CA ALA A 77 -0.64 -5.22 9.36
C ALA A 77 -0.31 -3.74 9.22
N CYS A 78 0.80 -3.44 8.56
CA CYS A 78 1.23 -2.07 8.29
C CYS A 78 1.05 -1.74 6.82
N LEU A 79 0.43 -0.60 6.50
CA LEU A 79 0.19 -0.15 5.13
C LEU A 79 0.73 1.28 4.95
N MET A 80 1.42 1.53 3.83
CA MET A 80 2.02 2.83 3.53
C MET A 80 0.98 3.80 2.99
N VAL A 81 0.94 5.02 3.51
CA VAL A 81 0.14 6.12 2.95
C VAL A 81 0.80 6.62 1.68
N ARG A 82 0.06 6.59 0.56
CA ARG A 82 0.58 6.94 -0.77
C ARG A 82 -0.28 8.04 -1.39
N LYS A 83 0.35 8.93 -2.17
CA LYS A 83 -0.34 9.98 -2.95
C LYS A 83 -1.60 9.52 -3.69
N PRO A 84 -1.58 8.46 -4.53
CA PRO A 84 -2.77 8.04 -5.26
C PRO A 84 -3.91 7.56 -4.37
N ALA A 85 -3.59 7.03 -3.18
CA ALA A 85 -4.62 6.67 -2.22
C ALA A 85 -5.21 7.93 -1.57
N LEU A 86 -4.38 8.88 -1.14
CA LEU A 86 -4.84 10.16 -0.57
C LEU A 86 -5.75 10.94 -1.54
N GLU A 87 -5.39 10.98 -2.82
CA GLU A 87 -6.20 11.61 -3.87
C GLU A 87 -7.58 10.95 -3.98
N LEU A 88 -7.60 9.60 -4.06
CA LEU A 88 -8.85 8.84 -4.12
C LEU A 88 -9.71 9.03 -2.86
N LEU A 89 -9.10 9.07 -1.68
CA LEU A 89 -9.79 9.37 -0.42
C LEU A 89 -10.39 10.79 -0.44
N GLY A 90 -9.68 11.76 -1.01
CA GLY A 90 -10.18 13.13 -1.22
C GLY A 90 -11.44 13.16 -2.09
N TYR A 91 -11.46 12.39 -3.18
CA TYR A 91 -12.66 12.27 -4.03
C TYR A 91 -13.81 11.59 -3.30
N LEU A 92 -13.55 10.52 -2.54
CA LEU A 92 -14.58 9.82 -1.76
C LEU A 92 -15.19 10.71 -0.67
N LYS A 93 -14.37 11.53 0.01
CA LYS A 93 -14.83 12.49 1.03
C LYS A 93 -15.77 13.56 0.46
N ASN A 94 -15.50 14.01 -0.76
CA ASN A 94 -16.26 15.07 -1.43
C ASN A 94 -17.34 14.53 -2.39
N THR A 95 -17.63 13.23 -2.35
CA THR A 95 -18.60 12.60 -3.26
C THR A 95 -20.03 13.01 -2.88
N ASN A 96 -20.79 13.51 -3.86
CA ASN A 96 -22.22 13.77 -3.69
C ASN A 96 -23.04 12.57 -4.15
N PHE A 97 -23.72 11.90 -3.21
CA PHE A 97 -24.55 10.71 -3.46
C PHE A 97 -25.85 10.98 -4.22
N ALA A 98 -26.21 12.25 -4.46
CA ALA A 98 -27.33 12.59 -5.34
C ALA A 98 -27.01 12.40 -6.84
N HIS A 99 -25.72 12.31 -7.19
CA HIS A 99 -25.25 12.08 -8.56
C HIS A 99 -25.09 10.59 -8.86
N PRO A 100 -25.07 10.19 -10.15
CA PRO A 100 -24.79 8.80 -10.52
C PRO A 100 -23.44 8.32 -9.98
N ALA A 101 -23.32 7.01 -9.76
CA ALA A 101 -22.14 6.39 -9.20
C ALA A 101 -20.87 6.70 -10.02
N VAL A 102 -19.91 7.36 -9.37
CA VAL A 102 -18.61 7.72 -9.95
C VAL A 102 -17.72 6.49 -10.09
N ARG A 103 -17.00 6.38 -11.20
CA ARG A 103 -16.11 5.24 -11.51
C ARG A 103 -14.66 5.69 -11.46
N TYR A 104 -13.87 5.07 -10.58
CA TYR A 104 -12.45 5.33 -10.44
C TYR A 104 -11.63 4.16 -11.00
N LEU A 105 -10.52 4.47 -11.70
CA LEU A 105 -9.61 3.47 -12.27
C LEU A 105 -8.17 3.72 -11.80
N LEU A 106 -7.61 2.78 -11.05
CA LEU A 106 -6.20 2.81 -10.67
C LEU A 106 -5.37 2.07 -11.72
N TYR A 107 -4.50 2.79 -12.44
CA TYR A 107 -3.63 2.24 -13.48
C TYR A 107 -2.15 2.55 -13.22
N GLY A 108 -1.24 1.86 -13.92
CA GLY A 108 0.20 2.00 -13.76
C GLY A 108 0.96 0.68 -13.94
N GLU A 109 2.29 0.72 -13.88
CA GLU A 109 3.16 -0.43 -14.15
C GLU A 109 2.95 -1.62 -13.20
N LYS A 110 3.42 -2.81 -13.58
CA LYS A 110 3.30 -4.01 -12.74
C LYS A 110 4.09 -3.84 -11.44
N GLY A 111 3.46 -4.15 -10.30
CA GLY A 111 4.12 -4.09 -8.99
C GLY A 111 4.11 -2.70 -8.32
N THR A 112 3.47 -1.69 -8.90
CA THR A 112 3.40 -0.34 -8.34
C THR A 112 2.41 -0.17 -7.16
N GLY A 113 1.91 -1.25 -6.56
CA GLY A 113 1.07 -1.19 -5.35
C GLY A 113 -0.36 -0.69 -5.55
N LYS A 114 -0.91 -0.73 -6.77
CA LYS A 114 -2.31 -0.32 -7.07
C LYS A 114 -3.34 -1.02 -6.19
N THR A 115 -3.21 -2.34 -6.03
CA THR A 115 -4.09 -3.15 -5.16
C THR A 115 -4.02 -2.70 -3.71
N LEU A 116 -2.83 -2.39 -3.18
CA LEU A 116 -2.70 -1.88 -1.82
C LEU A 116 -3.29 -0.47 -1.65
N SER A 117 -3.17 0.38 -2.67
CA SER A 117 -3.85 1.68 -2.69
C SER A 117 -5.38 1.52 -2.71
N LEU A 118 -5.91 0.53 -3.42
CA LEU A 118 -7.34 0.18 -3.35
C LEU A 118 -7.72 -0.32 -1.95
N CYS A 119 -6.92 -1.21 -1.35
CA CYS A 119 -7.16 -1.68 0.02
C CYS A 119 -7.16 -0.52 1.02
N HIS A 120 -6.32 0.50 0.86
CA HIS A 120 -6.36 1.70 1.70
C HIS A 120 -7.72 2.42 1.59
N ALA A 121 -8.24 2.60 0.38
CA ALA A 121 -9.56 3.18 0.17
C ALA A 121 -10.70 2.30 0.72
N VAL A 122 -10.61 0.98 0.60
CA VAL A 122 -11.59 0.04 1.18
C VAL A 122 -11.58 0.12 2.71
N HIS A 123 -10.40 0.18 3.33
CA HIS A 123 -10.28 0.36 4.79
C HIS A 123 -10.89 1.68 5.26
N PHE A 124 -10.71 2.75 4.49
CA PHE A 124 -11.39 4.02 4.74
C PHE A 124 -12.92 3.89 4.68
N CYS A 125 -13.46 3.30 3.61
CA CYS A 125 -14.91 3.10 3.49
C CYS A 125 -15.47 2.23 4.63
N ALA A 126 -14.71 1.24 5.09
CA ALA A 126 -15.12 0.36 6.18
C ALA A 126 -15.24 1.10 7.51
N ARG A 127 -14.31 2.04 7.77
CA ARG A 127 -14.34 2.92 8.95
C ARG A 127 -15.48 3.94 8.92
N HIS A 128 -16.07 4.17 7.76
CA HIS A 128 -17.22 5.07 7.56
C HIS A 128 -18.56 4.32 7.47
N ASP A 129 -18.60 3.03 7.83
CA ASP A 129 -19.80 2.18 7.80
C ASP A 129 -20.45 2.02 6.42
N TRP A 130 -19.65 2.03 5.35
CA TRP A 130 -20.15 1.77 4.00
C TRP A 130 -20.37 0.28 3.77
N LEU A 131 -21.34 -0.07 2.91
CA LEU A 131 -21.48 -1.43 2.41
C LEU A 131 -20.41 -1.69 1.33
N ILE A 132 -19.48 -2.60 1.63
CA ILE A 132 -18.34 -2.90 0.76
C ILE A 132 -18.56 -4.21 0.03
N LEU A 133 -18.53 -4.14 -1.30
CA LEU A 133 -18.45 -5.31 -2.18
C LEU A 133 -17.07 -5.34 -2.84
N HIS A 134 -16.18 -6.18 -2.32
CA HIS A 134 -14.81 -6.29 -2.84
C HIS A 134 -14.61 -7.61 -3.61
N ILE A 135 -14.18 -7.48 -4.87
CA ILE A 135 -13.80 -8.60 -5.74
C ILE A 135 -12.27 -8.63 -5.84
N PRO A 136 -11.61 -9.72 -5.40
CA PRO A 136 -10.16 -9.75 -5.21
C PRO A 136 -9.39 -9.85 -6.54
N ASP A 137 -9.85 -10.69 -7.45
CA ASP A 137 -9.28 -10.84 -8.80
C ASP A 137 -10.38 -11.31 -9.77
N ALA A 138 -10.87 -10.40 -10.60
CA ALA A 138 -11.86 -10.73 -11.63
C ALA A 138 -11.31 -11.70 -12.70
N HIS A 139 -9.99 -11.85 -12.81
CA HIS A 139 -9.41 -12.79 -13.77
C HIS A 139 -9.71 -14.25 -13.40
N LEU A 140 -9.99 -14.56 -12.12
CA LEU A 140 -10.33 -15.93 -11.69
C LEU A 140 -11.64 -16.42 -12.31
N TRP A 141 -12.58 -15.53 -12.61
CA TRP A 141 -13.87 -15.90 -13.20
C TRP A 141 -13.82 -16.17 -14.70
N VAL A 142 -12.73 -15.75 -15.36
CA VAL A 142 -12.55 -15.93 -16.81
C VAL A 142 -11.51 -16.99 -17.16
N LYS A 143 -10.73 -17.49 -16.18
CA LYS A 143 -9.68 -18.49 -16.41
C LYS A 143 -9.79 -19.61 -15.39
N ASN A 144 -9.40 -20.83 -15.78
CA ASN A 144 -9.34 -22.00 -14.89
C ASN A 144 -10.68 -22.39 -14.24
N CYS A 145 -11.80 -22.10 -14.91
CA CYS A 145 -13.13 -22.47 -14.45
C CYS A 145 -13.27 -24.00 -14.46
N ARG A 146 -13.38 -24.61 -13.28
CA ARG A 146 -13.48 -26.07 -13.14
C ARG A 146 -14.83 -26.61 -13.57
N GLU A 147 -15.88 -25.87 -13.25
CA GLU A 147 -17.26 -26.22 -13.55
C GLU A 147 -17.94 -25.03 -14.23
N LEU A 148 -18.49 -25.28 -15.41
CA LEU A 148 -19.22 -24.31 -16.19
C LEU A 148 -20.57 -24.93 -16.55
N LEU A 149 -21.64 -24.47 -15.92
CA LEU A 149 -22.98 -25.03 -16.10
C LEU A 149 -23.81 -24.08 -16.97
N GLN A 150 -24.70 -24.62 -17.80
CA GLN A 150 -25.65 -23.78 -18.52
C GLN A 150 -26.64 -23.18 -17.53
N SER A 151 -26.84 -21.85 -17.59
CA SER A 151 -27.70 -21.17 -16.64
C SER A 151 -29.15 -21.58 -16.80
N THR A 152 -29.80 -21.90 -15.68
CA THR A 152 -31.23 -22.26 -15.63
C THR A 152 -32.12 -21.04 -15.87
N HIS A 153 -31.66 -19.85 -15.47
CA HIS A 153 -32.39 -18.59 -15.66
C HIS A 153 -32.24 -18.04 -17.08
N ASN A 154 -31.05 -18.16 -17.69
CA ASN A 154 -30.82 -17.72 -19.07
C ASN A 154 -30.02 -18.74 -19.87
N LYS A 155 -30.69 -19.42 -20.81
CA LYS A 155 -30.09 -20.48 -21.64
C LYS A 155 -28.89 -20.04 -22.50
N GLN A 156 -28.69 -18.74 -22.73
CA GLN A 156 -27.53 -18.21 -23.46
C GLN A 156 -26.31 -17.93 -22.56
N ARG A 157 -26.44 -18.09 -21.24
CA ARG A 157 -25.39 -17.82 -20.27
C ARG A 157 -24.90 -19.10 -19.61
N PHE A 158 -23.73 -18.98 -18.99
CA PHE A 158 -23.13 -20.02 -18.17
C PHE A 158 -22.90 -19.51 -16.76
N ASP A 159 -23.13 -20.38 -15.78
CA ASP A 159 -22.97 -20.13 -14.36
C ASP A 159 -21.74 -20.88 -13.83
N GLN A 160 -21.07 -20.25 -12.87
CA GLN A 160 -19.88 -20.78 -12.18
C GLN A 160 -20.17 -20.89 -10.68
N PRO A 161 -20.80 -21.99 -10.23
CA PRO A 161 -21.27 -22.11 -8.85
C PRO A 161 -20.13 -22.10 -7.82
N LEU A 162 -18.97 -22.67 -8.15
CA LEU A 162 -17.81 -22.72 -7.25
C LEU A 162 -17.27 -21.31 -6.90
N GLU A 163 -17.21 -20.42 -7.89
CA GLU A 163 -16.67 -19.06 -7.72
C GLU A 163 -17.71 -18.08 -7.14
N ALA A 164 -18.99 -18.49 -7.14
CA ALA A 164 -20.11 -17.71 -6.61
C ALA A 164 -20.50 -18.09 -5.17
N SER A 165 -19.87 -19.14 -4.59
CA SER A 165 -20.16 -19.67 -3.26
C SER A 165 -19.37 -18.99 -2.15
#